data_AF-X1PAN6-F1
#
_entry.id   AF-X1PAN6-F1
#
_cell.length_a   1.000
_cell.length_b   1.000
_cell.length_c   1.000
_cell.angle_alpha   90.00
_cell.angle_beta   90.00
_cell.angle_gamma   90.00
#
_symmetry.space_group_name_H-M   'P 1'
#
loop_
_entity.id
_entity.type
_entity.pdbx_description
1 polymer ?
#
loop_
_entity_poly.entity_id
_entity_poly.type
_entity_poly.pdbx_seq_one_letter_code
_entity_poly.pdbx_strand_id
1 'polypeptide(L)' 'MVSSIDLLFAQLLNTTELRKVEFKECQYRLDNDVLKSHFVKDILCMANAPGEDGYILLGVREKPREVVGI' A
#
# COMPACT_ATOMS: atom_id res chain seq x y z
N MET A 1 -15.72 -17.54 9.97
CA MET A 1 -14.72 -16.77 10.73
C MET A 1 -14.07 -15.81 9.75
N VAL A 2 -14.11 -14.50 10.03
CA VAL A 2 -13.34 -13.51 9.25
C VAL A 2 -11.88 -13.71 9.62
N SER A 3 -10.98 -13.79 8.64
CA SER A 3 -9.56 -13.96 8.95
C SER A 3 -9.00 -12.66 9.56
N SER A 4 -7.96 -12.77 10.40
CA SER A 4 -7.30 -11.59 10.96
C SER A 4 -6.77 -10.64 9.88
N ILE A 5 -6.44 -11.16 8.70
CA ILE A 5 -5.98 -10.40 7.54
C ILE A 5 -7.12 -9.59 6.91
N ASP A 6 -8.30 -10.17 6.76
CA ASP A 6 -9.46 -9.45 6.21
C ASP A 6 -9.84 -8.27 7.11
N LEU A 7 -9.74 -8.46 8.43
CA LEU A 7 -9.97 -7.40 9.41
C LEU A 7 -8.94 -6.27 9.29
N LEU A 8 -7.65 -6.62 9.21
CA LEU A 8 -6.57 -5.66 9.02
C LEU A 8 -6.73 -4.88 7.71
N PHE A 9 -7.03 -5.56 6.62
CA PHE A 9 -7.27 -4.92 5.32
C PHE A 9 -8.41 -3.90 5.40
N ALA A 10 -9.54 -4.27 6.01
CA ALA A 10 -10.67 -3.36 6.21
C ALA A 10 -10.30 -2.14 7.08
N GLN A 11 -9.47 -2.33 8.11
CA GLN A 11 -8.97 -1.23 8.94
C GLN A 11 -8.07 -0.27 8.16
N LEU A 12 -7.11 -0.81 7.40
CA LEU A 12 -6.19 -0.02 6.59
C LEU A 12 -6.92 0.71 5.46
N LEU A 13 -7.91 0.09 4.83
CA LEU A 13 -8.73 0.74 3.80
C LEU A 13 -9.48 1.96 4.35
N ASN A 14 -9.98 1.90 5.58
CA ASN A 14 -10.75 2.99 6.20
C ASN A 14 -9.91 3.98 6.99
N THR A 15 -8.58 3.81 7.07
CA THR A 15 -7.73 4.68 7.90
C THR A 15 -7.61 6.10 7.35
N THR A 16 -7.58 7.08 8.24
CA THR A 16 -7.22 8.47 7.91
C THR A 16 -5.72 8.75 8.10
N GLU A 17 -4.97 7.80 8.68
CA GLU A 17 -3.51 7.90 8.87
C GLU A 17 -2.74 7.58 7.60
N LEU A 18 -2.65 8.56 6.69
CA LEU A 18 -1.94 8.42 5.40
C LEU A 18 -0.43 8.15 5.55
N ARG A 19 0.17 8.37 6.72
CA ARG A 19 1.59 8.12 6.95
C ARG A 19 1.95 6.63 7.06
N LYS A 20 0.98 5.78 7.41
CA LYS A 20 1.19 4.34 7.61
C LYS A 20 0.78 3.50 6.41
N VAL A 21 0.02 4.09 5.47
CA VAL A 21 -0.56 3.35 4.36
C VAL A 21 -0.36 4.08 3.04
N GLU A 22 0.27 3.40 2.10
CA GLU A 22 0.35 3.82 0.69
C GLU A 22 -0.63 2.99 -0.14
N PHE A 23 -1.43 3.64 -0.97
CA PHE A 23 -2.40 2.99 -1.85
C PHE A 23 -1.90 2.99 -3.29
N LYS A 24 -1.88 1.83 -3.93
CA LYS A 24 -1.54 1.69 -5.36
C LYS A 24 -2.67 0.99 -6.10
N GLU A 25 -3.12 1.61 -7.18
CA GLU A 25 -4.17 1.03 -8.03
C GLU A 25 -3.68 -0.22 -8.77
N CYS A 26 -2.42 -0.25 -9.20
CA CYS A 26 -1.82 -1.36 -9.95
C CYS A 26 -0.62 -1.98 -9.21
N GLN A 27 -0.33 -3.24 -9.51
CA GLN A 27 0.91 -3.91 -9.08
C GLN A 27 2.15 -3.21 -9.65
N TYR A 28 3.24 -3.24 -8.89
CA TYR A 28 4.52 -2.72 -9.37
C TYR A 28 5.04 -3.55 -10.53
N ARG A 29 5.48 -2.85 -11.57
CA ARG A 29 6.21 -3.47 -12.67
C ARG A 29 7.68 -3.56 -12.31
N LEU A 30 8.27 -4.75 -12.46
CA LEU A 30 9.67 -5.01 -12.11
C LEU A 30 10.52 -5.35 -13.34
N ASP A 31 10.06 -4.96 -14.53
CA ASP A 31 10.64 -5.38 -15.81
C ASP A 31 12.02 -4.77 -16.09
N ASN A 32 12.27 -3.55 -15.59
CA ASN A 32 13.53 -2.82 -15.77
C ASN A 32 13.85 -1.97 -14.54
N ASP A 33 15.07 -1.46 -14.47
CA ASP A 33 15.57 -0.76 -13.29
C ASP A 33 14.81 0.53 -12.97
N VAL A 34 14.32 1.23 -14.00
CA VAL A 34 13.48 2.41 -13.81
C VAL A 34 12.17 2.01 -13.12
N LEU A 35 11.47 1.00 -13.62
CA LEU A 35 10.19 0.54 -13.05
C LEU A 35 10.38 -0.04 -11.64
N LYS A 36 11.44 -0.85 -11.43
CA LYS A 36 11.84 -1.34 -10.09
C LYS A 36 12.14 -0.20 -9.12
N SER A 37 12.74 0.89 -9.59
CA SER A 37 13.10 2.02 -8.72
C SER A 37 11.88 2.64 -8.04
N HIS A 38 10.70 2.62 -8.68
CA HIS A 38 9.46 3.10 -8.06
C HIS A 38 9.07 2.24 -6.85
N PHE A 39 9.14 0.91 -6.99
CA PHE A 39 8.89 -0.01 -5.88
C PHE A 39 9.89 0.19 -4.73
N VAL A 40 11.18 0.26 -5.06
CA VAL A 40 12.25 0.45 -4.07
C VAL A 40 12.08 1.78 -3.35
N LYS A 41 11.73 2.86 -4.07
CA LYS A 41 11.51 4.18 -3.50
C LYS A 41 10.40 4.16 -2.44
N ASP A 42 9.28 3.51 -2.75
CA ASP A 42 8.14 3.47 -1.83
C ASP A 42 8.47 2.65 -0.57
N ILE A 43 9.20 1.54 -0.71
CA ILE A 43 9.73 0.78 0.45
C ILE A 43 10.67 1.65 1.28
N LEU A 44 11.61 2.35 0.65
CA LEU A 44 12.56 3.20 1.37
C LEU A 44 11.86 4.33 2.10
N CYS A 45 10.82 4.93 1.51
CA CYS A 45 10.02 5.95 2.18
C CYS A 45 9.36 5.41 3.44
N MET A 46 8.80 4.20 3.41
CA MET A 46 8.20 3.57 4.59
C MET A 46 9.23 3.20 5.64
N ALA A 47 10.33 2.55 5.24
CA ALA A 47 11.36 2.08 6.15
C ALA A 47 12.07 3.21 6.90
N ASN A 48 12.18 4.40 6.28
CA ASN A 48 12.81 5.57 6.89
C ASN A 48 11.83 6.46 7.67
N ALA A 49 10.51 6.22 7.58
CA ALA A 49 9.54 7.00 8.32
C ALA A 49 9.52 6.58 9.79
N PRO A 50 9.55 7.53 10.75
CA PRO A 50 9.44 7.20 12.17
C PRO A 50 8.04 6.68 12.49
N GLY A 51 7.96 5.51 13.11
CA GLY A 51 6.69 4.85 13.45
C GLY A 51 6.84 3.34 13.55
N GLU A 52 5.69 2.66 13.60
CA GLU A 52 5.58 1.20 13.51
C GLU A 52 5.38 0.76 12.05
N ASP A 53 4.84 -0.44 11.83
CA ASP A 53 4.65 -1.06 10.52
C ASP A 53 3.97 -0.14 9.49
N GLY A 54 4.55 -0.12 8.28
CA GLY A 54 3.98 0.52 7.10
C GLY A 54 3.38 -0.51 6.14
N TYR A 55 2.26 -0.17 5.51
CA TYR A 55 1.52 -1.06 4.62
C TYR A 55 1.35 -0.44 3.24
N ILE A 56 1.62 -1.23 2.20
CA ILE A 56 1.27 -0.89 0.82
C ILE A 56 0.04 -1.72 0.43
N LEU A 57 -1.09 -1.06 0.14
CA LEU A 57 -2.29 -1.72 -0.36
C LEU A 57 -2.31 -1.65 -1.89
N LEU A 58 -2.19 -2.82 -2.52
CA LEU A 58 -2.29 -2.97 -3.98
C LEU A 58 -3.73 -3.21 -4.41
N GLY A 59 -4.09 -2.75 -5.61
CA GLY A 59 -5.44 -2.87 -6.14
C GLY A 59 -6.43 -1.92 -5.48
N VAL A 60 -5.95 -0.76 -4.99
CA VAL A 60 -6.79 0.26 -4.34
C VAL A 60 -6.49 1.63 -4.95
N ARG A 61 -7.52 2.26 -5.51
CA ARG A 61 -7.50 3.66 -5.91
C ARG A 61 -7.62 4.52 -4.65
N GLU A 62 -6.81 5.57 -4.53
CA GLU A 62 -6.83 6.42 -3.33
C GLU A 62 -7.97 7.45 -3.35
N LYS A 63 -8.30 7.99 -4.54
CA LYS A 63 -9.26 9.10 -4.71
C LYS A 63 -10.15 8.88 -5.95
N PRO A 64 -11.41 8.47 -5.79
CA PRO A 64 -12.05 8.04 -4.53
C PRO A 64 -11.40 6.75 -4.00
N ARG A 65 -11.50 6.52 -2.68
CA ARG A 65 -10.93 5.31 -2.09
C ARG A 65 -11.78 4.09 -2.45
N GLU A 66 -11.25 3.25 -3.33
CA GLU A 66 -12.01 2.16 -3.97
C GLU A 66 -11.11 0.96 -4.23
N VAL A 67 -11.60 -0.24 -3.93
CA VAL A 67 -10.92 -1.50 -4.27
C VAL A 67 -11.18 -1.82 -5.74
N VAL A 68 -10.13 -1.85 -6.55
CA VAL A 68 -10.20 -2.13 -8.00
C VAL A 68 -9.76 -3.56 -8.35
N GLY A 69 -9.03 -4.25 -7.47
CA GLY A 69 -8.44 -5.56 -7.75
C GLY A 69 -7.07 -5.49 -8.42
N ILE A 70 -6.45 -6.64 -8.68
CA ILE A 70 -5.11 -6.78 -9.26
C ILE A 70 -5.16 -7.70 -10.47
#